data_AF-A0A0V0IL88-F1
#
_entry.id   AF-A0A0V0IL88-F1
#
_cell.length_a   1.000
_cell.length_b   1.000
_cell.length_c   1.000
_cell.angle_alpha   90.00
_cell.angle_beta   90.00
_cell.angle_gamma   90.00
#
_symmetry.space_group_name_H-M   'P 1'
#
loop_
_entity.id
_entity.type
_entity.pdbx_description
1 polymer ?
#
loop_
_entity_poly.entity_id
_entity_poly.type
_entity_poly.pdbx_seq_one_letter_code
_entity_poly.pdbx_strand_id
1 'polypeptide(L)'
;MDWSEGCILSKPFSCQNKEVFFKFSELKLPNTTKSWVTGTMNLQECREACFKNCSCMAYSNSDVRGQGNGCVLWFHDLLDIRQVPNGGQDLYIRIEASKQAGIHVVNAVLISLITVAVLFGLVLLRYYLSWRKTKVRGISGQVDRTSEGLFDLATMANATDNFH
;
A
#
# COMPACT_ATOMS: atom_id res chain seq x y z
N MET A 1 14.98 6.04 23.69
CA MET A 1 15.08 7.18 22.75
C MET A 1 14.18 8.27 23.31
N ASP A 2 14.72 9.46 23.48
CA ASP A 2 13.98 10.62 23.95
C ASP A 2 13.38 11.33 22.73
N TRP A 3 12.06 11.49 22.72
CA TRP A 3 11.28 12.14 21.66
C TRP A 3 10.61 13.42 22.16
N SER A 4 11.01 13.90 23.35
CA SER A 4 10.45 15.10 23.98
C SER A 4 10.69 16.38 23.16
N GLU A 5 11.76 16.43 22.36
CA GLU A 5 12.08 17.57 21.49
C GLU A 5 11.21 17.66 20.22
N GLY A 6 10.47 16.58 19.90
CA GLY A 6 9.57 16.53 18.74
C GLY A 6 10.30 16.60 17.38
N CYS A 7 9.64 17.22 16.41
CA CYS A 7 10.13 17.33 15.03
C CYS A 7 10.09 18.79 14.58
N ILE A 8 11.17 19.26 13.94
CA ILE A 8 11.22 20.58 13.32
C ILE A 8 11.04 20.50 11.81
N LEU A 9 10.51 21.58 11.23
CA LEU A 9 10.39 21.71 9.79
C LEU A 9 11.79 21.84 9.18
N SER A 10 12.13 20.99 8.20
CA SER A 10 13.49 20.98 7.61
C SER A 10 13.89 22.30 6.96
N LYS A 11 12.91 23.07 6.46
CA LYS A 11 13.07 24.39 5.88
C LYS A 11 11.82 25.22 6.20
N PRO A 12 11.97 26.51 6.54
CA PRO A 12 10.83 27.41 6.67
C PRO A 12 10.02 27.47 5.38
N PHE A 13 8.70 27.60 5.47
CA PHE A 13 7.88 27.82 4.29
C PHE A 13 8.21 29.16 3.64
N SER A 14 8.44 29.13 2.33
CA SER A 14 8.71 30.31 1.51
C SER A 14 7.45 31.15 1.24
N CYS A 15 6.27 30.53 1.35
CA CYS A 15 4.98 31.11 1.00
C CYS A 15 4.89 31.63 -0.44
N GLN A 16 5.75 31.12 -1.34
CA GLN A 16 5.80 31.47 -2.77
C GLN A 16 5.09 30.41 -3.64
N ASN A 17 4.01 29.81 -3.13
CA ASN A 17 3.26 28.75 -3.80
C ASN A 17 4.08 27.49 -4.14
N LYS A 18 5.15 27.23 -3.39
CA LYS A 18 6.00 26.02 -3.51
C LYS A 18 5.61 24.94 -2.50
N GLU A 19 4.63 25.23 -1.67
CA GLU A 19 4.09 24.31 -0.68
C GLU A 19 2.83 23.62 -1.19
N VAL A 20 2.61 22.40 -0.73
CA VAL A 20 1.38 21.63 -0.95
C VAL A 20 0.87 21.13 0.39
N PHE A 21 -0.37 20.67 0.43
CA PHE A 21 -0.92 20.01 1.61
C PHE A 21 -0.89 18.50 1.42
N PHE A 22 -0.28 17.79 2.36
CA PHE A 22 -0.31 16.34 2.42
C PHE A 22 -1.35 15.87 3.44
N LYS A 23 -2.14 14.89 3.02
CA LYS A 23 -3.21 14.31 3.83
C LYS A 23 -2.65 13.20 4.71
N PHE A 24 -2.85 13.33 6.01
CA PHE A 24 -2.68 12.25 6.98
C PHE A 24 -4.06 11.82 7.49
N SER A 25 -4.36 10.53 7.38
CA SER A 25 -5.63 9.95 7.84
C SER A 25 -5.46 9.28 9.19
N GLU A 26 -6.59 8.99 9.84
CA GLU A 26 -6.67 8.21 11.07
C GLU A 26 -5.90 8.83 12.23
N LEU A 27 -6.03 10.14 12.40
CA LEU A 27 -5.35 10.89 13.45
C LEU A 27 -6.33 11.43 14.49
N LYS A 28 -5.88 11.41 15.74
CA LYS A 28 -6.28 12.40 16.74
C LYS A 28 -5.69 13.74 16.29
N LEU A 29 -6.56 14.74 16.09
CA LEU A 29 -6.16 16.07 15.67
C LEU A 29 -5.28 16.76 16.75
N PRO A 30 -4.38 17.68 16.34
CA PRO A 30 -3.54 18.42 17.26
C PRO A 30 -4.38 19.25 18.24
N ASN A 31 -3.78 19.58 19.39
CA ASN A 31 -4.41 20.50 20.34
C ASN A 31 -4.80 21.83 19.65
N THR A 32 -5.98 22.35 19.99
CA THR A 32 -6.59 23.54 19.40
C THR A 32 -6.19 24.86 20.06
N THR A 33 -5.28 24.88 21.04
CA THR A 33 -4.84 26.11 21.75
C THR A 33 -4.40 27.24 20.82
N LYS A 34 -3.71 26.93 19.71
CA LYS A 34 -3.27 27.89 18.68
C LYS A 34 -3.93 27.62 17.34
N SER A 35 -5.25 27.43 17.38
CA SER A 35 -6.07 27.16 16.19
C SER A 35 -7.19 28.18 16.02
N TRP A 36 -7.71 28.26 14.80
CA TRP A 36 -8.95 28.96 14.50
C TRP A 36 -9.98 27.96 14.00
N VAL A 37 -11.16 27.95 14.63
CA VAL A 37 -12.25 27.04 14.32
C VAL A 37 -13.42 27.85 13.78
N THR A 38 -13.99 27.41 12.66
CA THR A 38 -15.22 27.97 12.12
C THR A 38 -16.14 26.87 11.57
N GLY A 39 -17.44 26.95 11.85
CA GLY A 39 -18.44 26.03 11.32
C GLY A 39 -18.92 26.39 9.90
N THR A 40 -18.55 27.57 9.40
CA THR A 40 -19.13 28.12 8.15
C THR A 40 -18.38 27.71 6.90
N MET A 41 -17.11 27.34 7.03
CA MET A 41 -16.25 27.02 5.89
C MET A 41 -16.31 25.54 5.56
N ASN A 42 -16.33 25.22 4.27
CA ASN A 42 -16.11 23.85 3.80
C ASN A 42 -14.60 23.54 3.71
N LEU A 43 -14.27 22.28 3.40
CA LEU A 43 -12.88 21.81 3.34
C LEU A 43 -12.02 22.53 2.28
N GLN A 44 -12.61 22.92 1.15
CA GLN A 44 -11.90 23.63 0.10
C GLN A 44 -11.61 25.07 0.52
N GLU A 45 -12.56 25.73 1.17
CA GLU A 45 -12.37 27.06 1.75
C GLU A 45 -11.32 27.05 2.88
N CYS A 46 -11.28 25.99 3.71
CA CYS A 46 -10.20 25.79 4.68
C CYS A 46 -8.83 25.78 4.02
N ARG A 47 -8.71 25.01 2.93
CA ARG A 47 -7.46 24.88 2.19
C ARG A 47 -7.02 26.24 1.66
N GLU A 48 -7.92 27.00 1.06
CA GLU A 48 -7.62 28.32 0.50
C GLU A 48 -7.27 29.33 1.60
N ALA A 49 -8.02 29.35 2.70
CA ALA A 49 -7.73 30.22 3.84
C ALA A 49 -6.35 29.92 4.45
N CYS A 50 -6.03 28.64 4.63
CA CYS A 50 -4.72 28.22 5.12
C CYS A 50 -3.61 28.56 4.13
N PHE A 51 -3.83 28.36 2.82
CA PHE A 51 -2.82 28.65 1.81
C PHE A 51 -2.48 30.15 1.73
N LYS A 52 -3.48 31.03 1.87
CA LYS A 52 -3.32 32.49 1.90
C LYS A 52 -2.60 33.00 3.15
N ASN A 53 -2.58 32.22 4.24
CA ASN A 53 -1.92 32.58 5.48
C ASN A 53 -0.58 31.82 5.60
N CYS A 54 0.54 32.52 5.48
CA CYS A 54 1.87 31.92 5.53
C CYS A 54 2.19 31.24 6.87
N SER A 55 1.55 31.66 7.95
CA SER A 55 1.71 31.04 9.26
C SER A 55 0.87 29.77 9.42
N CYS A 56 -0.11 29.53 8.54
CA CYS A 56 -0.91 28.32 8.63
C CYS A 56 -0.08 27.09 8.26
N MET A 57 -0.04 26.13 9.19
CA MET A 57 0.73 24.89 9.09
C MET A 57 -0.14 23.68 8.76
N ALA A 58 -1.41 23.68 9.15
CA ALA A 58 -2.32 22.58 8.86
C ALA A 58 -3.79 23.02 8.88
N TYR A 59 -4.64 22.20 8.25
CA TYR A 59 -6.10 22.33 8.37
C TYR A 59 -6.79 20.96 8.44
N SER A 60 -8.03 20.96 8.93
CA SER A 60 -8.90 19.78 9.00
C SER A 60 -10.36 20.21 8.98
N ASN A 61 -11.27 19.26 8.71
CA ASN A 61 -12.68 19.46 8.92
C ASN A 61 -12.99 19.37 10.42
N SER A 62 -13.72 20.35 10.98
CA SER A 62 -14.11 20.32 12.39
C SER A 62 -15.27 19.35 12.67
N ASP A 63 -16.07 19.01 11.66
CA ASP A 63 -17.20 18.09 11.80
C ASP A 63 -16.78 16.63 11.57
N VAL A 64 -16.87 15.84 12.64
CA VAL A 64 -16.64 14.39 12.64
C VAL A 64 -17.73 13.60 11.91
N ARG A 65 -18.89 14.21 11.64
CA ARG A 65 -20.01 13.55 10.95
C ARG A 65 -19.83 13.51 9.43
N GLY A 66 -18.80 14.18 8.92
CA GLY A 66 -18.50 14.18 7.49
C GLY A 66 -19.52 14.93 6.64
N GLN A 67 -20.32 15.84 7.22
CA GLN A 67 -21.29 16.64 6.45
C GLN A 67 -20.62 17.73 5.60
N GLY A 68 -19.28 17.83 5.65
CA GLY A 68 -18.49 18.71 4.77
C GLY A 68 -18.39 20.16 5.24
N ASN A 69 -19.10 20.53 6.31
CA ASN A 69 -19.05 21.86 6.90
C ASN A 69 -18.21 21.86 8.17
N GLY A 70 -17.38 22.89 8.31
CA GLY A 70 -16.53 23.06 9.46
C GLY A 70 -15.05 23.02 9.12
N CYS A 71 -14.29 23.84 9.83
CA CYS A 71 -12.91 24.12 9.56
C CYS A 71 -12.13 24.33 10.84
N VAL A 72 -10.95 23.71 10.91
CA VAL A 72 -9.93 24.03 11.90
C VAL A 72 -8.64 24.36 11.17
N LEU A 73 -8.06 25.52 11.47
CA LEU A 73 -6.74 25.95 10.98
C LEU A 73 -5.75 26.01 12.13
N TRP A 74 -4.54 25.47 11.95
CA TRP A 74 -3.44 25.56 12.91
C TRP A 74 -2.34 26.46 12.38
N PHE A 75 -1.81 27.36 13.24
CA PHE A 75 -0.83 28.37 12.85
C PHE A 75 0.58 28.18 13.45
N HIS A 76 0.77 27.13 14.24
CA HIS A 76 1.99 26.87 15.00
C HIS A 76 2.18 25.35 15.18
N ASP A 77 3.13 24.97 16.05
CA ASP A 77 3.47 23.60 16.40
C ASP A 77 2.24 22.70 16.58
N LEU A 78 2.27 21.58 15.88
CA LEU A 78 1.21 20.58 15.91
C LEU A 78 1.52 19.58 17.03
N LEU A 79 0.95 19.82 18.21
CA LEU A 79 1.20 19.02 19.40
C LEU A 79 0.08 18.00 19.66
N ASP A 80 0.43 16.89 20.29
CA ASP A 80 -0.49 15.82 20.72
C ASP A 80 -1.25 15.10 19.57
N ILE A 81 -0.63 15.04 18.39
CA ILE A 81 -1.07 14.18 17.29
C ILE A 81 -0.80 12.72 17.66
N ARG A 82 -1.79 11.84 17.44
CA ARG A 82 -1.65 10.39 17.63
C ARG A 82 -2.40 9.64 16.55
N GLN A 83 -1.91 8.47 16.17
CA GLN A 83 -2.64 7.59 15.27
C GLN A 83 -3.78 6.89 16.02
N VAL A 84 -4.95 6.83 15.39
CA VAL A 84 -6.15 6.18 15.89
C VAL A 84 -6.61 5.19 14.82
N PRO A 85 -6.11 3.94 14.85
CA PRO A 85 -6.43 2.96 13.81
C PRO A 85 -7.93 2.76 13.67
N ASN A 86 -8.44 2.70 12.43
CA ASN A 86 -9.86 2.52 12.12
C ASN A 86 -10.79 3.60 12.69
N GLY A 87 -10.25 4.78 13.01
CA GLY A 87 -10.99 5.91 13.56
C GLY A 87 -10.23 7.23 13.38
N GLY A 88 -10.69 8.29 14.02
CA GLY A 88 -10.03 9.60 13.93
C GLY A 88 -10.41 10.41 12.69
N GLN A 89 -9.59 11.41 12.39
CA GLN A 89 -9.88 12.43 11.39
C GLN A 89 -8.70 12.67 10.44
N ASP A 90 -9.01 13.26 9.30
CA ASP A 90 -8.02 13.66 8.30
C ASP A 90 -7.39 15.01 8.69
N LEU A 91 -6.07 15.07 8.72
CA LEU A 91 -5.29 16.30 8.93
C LEU A 91 -4.46 16.59 7.67
N TYR A 92 -4.57 17.80 7.16
CA TYR A 92 -3.83 18.26 6.00
C TYR A 92 -2.69 19.17 6.44
N ILE A 93 -1.45 18.68 6.38
CA ILE A 93 -0.26 19.41 6.82
C ILE A 93 0.42 20.05 5.63
N ARG A 94 0.80 21.33 5.78
CA ARG A 94 1.57 22.07 4.78
C ARG A 94 2.99 21.52 4.71
N ILE A 95 3.46 21.19 3.52
CA ILE A 95 4.80 20.66 3.25
C ILE A 95 5.37 21.25 1.97
N GLU A 96 6.68 21.12 1.75
CA GLU A 96 7.28 21.45 0.45
C GLU A 96 6.84 20.48 -0.65
N ALA A 97 6.55 20.98 -1.86
CA ALA A 97 6.14 20.14 -2.99
C ALA A 97 7.16 19.06 -3.36
N SER A 98 8.46 19.31 -3.15
CA SER A 98 9.55 18.36 -3.38
C SER A 98 9.42 17.10 -2.50
N LYS A 99 9.00 17.26 -1.24
CA LYS A 99 8.77 16.14 -0.32
C LYS A 99 7.62 15.26 -0.80
N GLN A 100 6.55 15.88 -1.29
CA GLN A 100 5.41 15.17 -1.86
C GLN A 100 5.81 14.35 -3.08
N ALA A 101 6.56 14.95 -4.01
CA ALA A 101 7.06 14.27 -5.19
C ALA A 101 7.95 13.07 -4.82
N GLY A 102 8.83 13.24 -3.82
CA GLY A 102 9.68 12.16 -3.31
C GLY A 102 8.87 10.95 -2.82
N ILE A 103 7.81 11.19 -2.03
CA ILE A 103 6.92 10.12 -1.53
C ILE A 103 6.26 9.37 -2.69
N HIS A 104 5.75 10.09 -3.70
CA HIS A 104 5.14 9.46 -4.87
C HIS A 104 6.12 8.61 -5.67
N VAL A 105 7.37 9.07 -5.85
CA VAL A 105 8.40 8.30 -6.55
C VAL A 105 8.75 7.02 -5.79
N VAL A 106 8.95 7.09 -4.48
CA VAL A 106 9.24 5.91 -3.64
C VAL A 106 8.10 4.89 -3.73
N ASN A 107 6.85 5.35 -3.62
CA ASN A 107 5.68 4.49 -3.73
C ASN A 107 5.58 3.83 -5.12
N ALA A 108 5.82 4.60 -6.20
CA ALA A 108 5.79 4.07 -7.56
C ALA A 108 6.87 3.00 -7.79
N VAL A 109 8.09 3.21 -7.30
CA VAL A 109 9.17 2.23 -7.38
C VAL A 109 8.83 0.97 -6.59
N LEU A 110 8.31 1.11 -5.36
CA LEU A 110 7.92 -0.03 -4.53
C LEU A 110 6.82 -0.87 -5.20
N ILE A 111 5.78 -0.22 -5.73
CA ILE A 111 4.69 -0.90 -6.46
C ILE A 111 5.23 -1.60 -7.72
N SER A 112 6.15 -0.95 -8.46
CA SER A 112 6.79 -1.54 -9.64
C SER A 112 7.57 -2.81 -9.29
N LEU A 113 8.36 -2.80 -8.20
CA LEU A 113 9.12 -3.97 -7.77
C LEU A 113 8.21 -5.14 -7.37
N ILE A 114 7.13 -4.87 -6.62
CA ILE A 114 6.17 -5.90 -6.21
C ILE A 114 5.47 -6.50 -7.42
N THR A 115 5.02 -5.68 -8.37
CA THR A 115 4.34 -6.17 -9.57
C THR A 115 5.26 -7.04 -10.43
N VAL A 116 6.52 -6.65 -10.62
CA VAL A 116 7.52 -7.46 -11.34
C VAL A 116 7.77 -8.80 -10.63
N ALA A 117 7.94 -8.79 -9.30
CA ALA A 117 8.17 -10.02 -8.54
C ALA A 117 6.97 -11.00 -8.63
N VAL A 118 5.74 -10.48 -8.55
CA VAL A 118 4.52 -11.29 -8.69
C VAL A 118 4.40 -11.87 -10.09
N LEU A 119 4.60 -11.07 -11.14
CA LEU A 119 4.55 -11.55 -12.53
C LEU A 119 5.61 -12.62 -12.79
N PHE A 120 6.84 -12.40 -12.31
CA PHE A 120 7.92 -13.37 -12.45
C PHE A 120 7.60 -14.68 -11.71
N GLY A 121 7.07 -14.60 -10.48
CA GLY A 121 6.63 -15.77 -9.72
C GLY A 121 5.53 -16.58 -10.43
N LEU A 122 4.56 -15.89 -11.06
CA LEU A 122 3.50 -16.55 -11.83
C LEU A 122 4.05 -17.27 -13.07
N VAL A 123 5.01 -16.67 -13.78
CA VAL A 123 5.67 -17.30 -14.95
C VAL A 123 6.44 -18.55 -14.52
N LEU A 124 7.22 -18.47 -13.45
CA LEU A 124 7.95 -19.62 -12.92
C LEU A 124 7.02 -20.74 -12.45
N LEU A 125 5.91 -20.40 -11.80
CA LEU A 125 4.90 -21.37 -11.38
C LEU A 125 4.29 -22.08 -12.60
N ARG A 126 3.96 -21.33 -13.66
CA ARG A 126 3.45 -21.91 -14.93
C ARG A 126 4.46 -22.84 -15.57
N TYR A 127 5.72 -22.44 -15.63
CA TYR A 127 6.82 -23.25 -16.15
C TYR A 127 7.04 -24.53 -15.32
N TYR A 128 7.03 -24.42 -14.00
CA TYR A 128 7.16 -25.58 -13.12
C TYR A 128 6.00 -26.57 -13.28
N LEU A 129 4.76 -26.08 -13.37
CA LEU A 129 3.58 -26.93 -13.58
C LEU A 129 3.59 -27.60 -14.96
N SER A 130 4.02 -26.91 -16.02
CA SER A 130 4.13 -27.53 -17.35
C SER A 130 5.21 -28.61 -17.38
N TRP A 131 6.36 -28.36 -16.76
CA TRP A 131 7.43 -29.35 -16.60
C TRP A 131 7.00 -30.57 -15.75
N ARG A 132 6.23 -30.35 -14.68
CA ARG A 132 5.68 -31.45 -13.89
C ARG A 132 4.68 -32.29 -14.69
N LYS A 133 3.84 -31.67 -15.53
CA LYS A 133 2.90 -32.37 -16.42
C LYS A 133 3.61 -33.22 -17.47
N THR A 134 4.71 -32.75 -18.07
CA THR A 134 5.47 -33.55 -19.04
C THR A 134 6.14 -34.74 -18.37
N LYS A 135 6.69 -34.58 -17.15
CA LYS A 135 7.28 -35.70 -16.40
C LYS A 135 6.24 -36.76 -15.99
N VAL A 136 5.05 -36.35 -15.54
CA VAL A 136 3.97 -37.30 -15.21
C VAL A 136 3.43 -38.01 -16.45
N ARG A 137 3.32 -37.33 -17.60
CA ARG A 137 2.95 -37.98 -18.88
C ARG A 137 4.03 -38.97 -19.35
N GLY A 138 5.31 -38.66 -19.15
CA GLY A 138 6.40 -39.59 -19.42
C GLY A 138 6.32 -40.85 -18.56
N ILE A 139 6.01 -40.70 -17.27
CA ILE A 139 5.81 -41.83 -16.34
C ILE A 139 4.55 -42.63 -16.70
N SER A 140 3.42 -41.96 -16.99
CA SER A 140 2.17 -42.64 -17.41
C SER A 140 2.35 -43.41 -18.72
N GLY A 141 3.02 -42.82 -19.72
CA GLY A 141 3.30 -43.50 -20.99
C GLY A 141 4.36 -44.60 -20.90
N GLN A 142 5.16 -44.64 -19.82
CA GLN A 142 6.06 -45.74 -19.52
C GLN A 142 5.33 -46.86 -18.74
N VAL A 143 4.40 -46.51 -17.84
CA VAL A 143 3.53 -47.47 -17.15
C VAL A 143 2.59 -48.19 -18.13
N ASP A 144 1.99 -47.49 -19.10
CA ASP A 144 1.17 -48.13 -20.17
C ASP A 144 1.98 -49.15 -20.97
N ARG A 145 3.16 -48.77 -21.49
CA ARG A 145 4.03 -49.68 -22.25
C ARG A 145 4.55 -50.86 -21.44
N THR A 146 4.82 -50.65 -20.15
CA THR A 146 5.25 -51.73 -19.25
C THR A 146 4.10 -52.68 -18.93
N SER A 147 2.86 -52.16 -18.86
CA SER A 147 1.67 -53.01 -18.68
C SER A 147 1.41 -53.88 -19.91
N GLU A 148 1.47 -53.33 -21.13
CA GLU A 148 1.32 -54.11 -22.37
C GLU A 148 2.37 -55.24 -22.46
N GLY A 149 3.65 -54.95 -22.16
CA GLY A 149 4.69 -55.97 -22.14
C GLY A 149 4.56 -57.02 -21.04
N LEU A 150 3.94 -56.68 -19.90
CA LEU A 150 3.68 -57.62 -18.80
C LEU A 150 2.56 -58.62 -19.16
N PHE A 151 1.54 -58.18 -19.90
CA PHE A 151 0.46 -59.06 -20.38
C PHE A 151 0.97 -60.09 -21.40
N ASP A 152 1.87 -59.70 -22.31
CA ASP A 152 2.49 -60.63 -23.26
C ASP A 152 3.37 -61.68 -22.57
N LEU A 153 4.15 -61.27 -21.57
CA LEU A 153 5.07 -62.17 -20.86
C LEU A 153 4.32 -63.16 -19.95
N ALA A 154 3.22 -62.75 -19.32
CA ALA A 154 2.32 -63.64 -18.60
C ALA A 154 1.62 -64.66 -19.52
N THR A 155 1.29 -64.25 -20.76
CA THR A 155 0.70 -65.14 -21.77
C THR A 155 1.71 -66.17 -22.27
N MET A 156 2.98 -65.78 -22.46
CA MET A 156 4.06 -66.71 -22.82
C MET A 156 4.42 -67.68 -21.68
N ALA A 157 4.48 -67.20 -20.43
CA ALA A 157 4.78 -68.06 -19.28
C ALA A 157 3.70 -69.14 -19.07
N ASN A 158 2.43 -68.79 -19.23
CA ASN A 158 1.31 -69.73 -19.16
C ASN A 158 1.29 -70.75 -20.32
N ALA A 159 1.88 -70.42 -21.47
CA ALA A 159 2.01 -71.33 -22.60
C ALA A 159 3.12 -72.39 -22.37
N THR A 160 4.12 -72.10 -21.55
CA THR A 160 5.20 -73.05 -21.21
C THR A 160 4.87 -74.01 -20.08
N ASP A 161 3.93 -73.68 -19.19
CA ASP A 161 3.52 -74.54 -18.06
C ASP A 161 2.57 -75.71 -18.45
N ASN A 162 2.23 -75.85 -19.74
CA ASN A 162 1.39 -76.94 -20.25
C ASN A 162 2.16 -78.03 -21.00
N PHE A 163 3.49 -78.07 -20.90
CA PHE A 163 4.30 -79.19 -21.40
C PHE A 163 4.68 -80.11 -20.24
N HIS A 164 3.76 -80.98 -19.85
CA HIS A 164 4.07 -82.18 -19.06
C HIS A 164 3.20 -83.36 -19.52
#